data_AF-A0A5D2LR12-F1
#
_entry.id   AF-A0A5D2LR12-F1
#
_cell.length_a   1.000
_cell.length_b   1.000
_cell.length_c   1.000
_cell.angle_alpha   90.00
_cell.angle_beta   90.00
_cell.angle_gamma   90.00
#
_symmetry.space_group_name_H-M   'P 1'
#
loop_
_entity.id
_entity.type
_entity.pdbx_description
1 polymer ?
#
loop_
_entity_poly.entity_id
_entity_poly.type
_entity_poly.pdbx_seq_one_letter_code
_entity_poly.pdbx_strand_id
1 'polypeptide(L)'
;MKEQKTLGLEIGRILTRSVDDRIAPSISDLKTVLGSNDDVVKLLKTSAWFLKSDLQKTMMPNIEFLRNCGICSSQIVSYVFSFPRFFLLKPESIKQFVERADALGFDRKSNMFLAAIRMLSSMSEENWELKLKLFRKLGFSEDDIMSTFRRTPQVFAVSERKIKQVTDFLLNRTNVGISFIISHPMVLICSLERRLKPRLLVIETLESKNSLRRKVSMTTIYKMPDKKFREKYVVPYLKELEEVSMSIVGT
;
A
#
# COMPACT_ATOMS: atom_id res chain seq x y z
N MET A 1 -14.66 -21.57 -0.82
CA MET A 1 -15.49 -22.17 -1.90
C MET A 1 -15.77 -21.24 -3.09
N LYS A 2 -16.08 -19.94 -2.91
CA LYS A 2 -16.28 -19.03 -4.06
C LYS A 2 -15.01 -18.86 -4.93
N GLU A 3 -13.83 -18.71 -4.33
CA GLU A 3 -12.56 -18.55 -5.07
C GLU A 3 -12.13 -19.78 -5.88
N GLN A 4 -12.33 -21.00 -5.37
CA GLN A 4 -12.01 -22.23 -6.10
C GLN A 4 -12.94 -22.46 -7.30
N LYS A 5 -14.21 -22.04 -7.19
CA LYS A 5 -15.17 -22.10 -8.29
C LYS A 5 -14.86 -21.05 -9.37
N THR A 6 -14.35 -19.88 -8.97
CA THR A 6 -13.84 -18.85 -9.90
C THR A 6 -12.58 -19.31 -10.62
N LEU A 7 -11.63 -19.95 -9.94
CA LEU A 7 -10.43 -20.54 -10.57
C LEU A 7 -10.81 -21.64 -11.60
N GLY A 8 -11.74 -22.53 -11.26
CA GLY A 8 -12.18 -23.59 -12.17
C GLY A 8 -12.85 -23.07 -13.44
N LEU A 9 -13.67 -22.01 -13.33
CA LEU A 9 -14.27 -21.33 -14.47
C LEU A 9 -13.25 -20.51 -15.29
N GLU A 10 -12.21 -19.98 -14.64
CA GLU A 10 -11.13 -19.27 -15.33
C GLU A 10 -10.24 -20.21 -16.14
N ILE A 11 -9.90 -21.39 -15.61
CA ILE A 11 -9.13 -22.44 -16.30
C ILE A 11 -9.91 -22.98 -17.51
N GLY A 12 -11.21 -23.27 -17.35
CA GLY A 12 -12.06 -23.73 -18.46
C GLY A 12 -12.12 -22.75 -19.64
N ARG A 13 -12.08 -21.44 -19.38
CA ARG A 13 -12.05 -20.38 -20.42
C ARG A 13 -10.66 -20.10 -21.02
N ILE A 14 -9.59 -20.56 -20.37
CA ILE A 14 -8.22 -20.48 -20.93
C ILE A 14 -8.02 -21.58 -21.97
N LEU A 15 -8.62 -22.76 -21.74
CA LEU A 15 -8.52 -23.94 -22.62
C LEU A 15 -9.35 -23.83 -23.91
N THR A 16 -10.26 -22.85 -24.03
CA THR A 16 -11.04 -22.60 -25.26
C THR A 16 -10.27 -21.79 -26.31
N ARG A 17 -9.00 -21.46 -26.07
CA ARG A 17 -8.13 -20.76 -27.01
C ARG A 17 -7.00 -21.69 -27.45
N SER A 18 -6.68 -21.68 -28.74
CA SER A 18 -5.51 -22.38 -29.31
C SER A 18 -4.27 -22.08 -28.47
N VAL A 19 -3.64 -23.15 -27.98
CA VAL A 19 -2.41 -23.09 -27.18
C VAL A 19 -1.27 -22.44 -27.98
N ASP A 20 -1.31 -22.60 -29.30
CA ASP A 20 -0.20 -22.25 -30.19
C ASP A 20 -0.19 -20.76 -30.57
N ASP A 21 -1.35 -20.12 -30.73
CA ASP A 21 -1.39 -18.78 -31.33
C ASP A 21 -1.28 -17.62 -30.33
N ARG A 22 -1.57 -17.83 -29.04
CA ARG A 22 -1.62 -16.72 -28.05
C ARG A 22 -1.03 -17.04 -26.68
N ILE A 23 -1.07 -18.30 -26.24
CA ILE A 23 -0.57 -18.67 -24.90
C ILE A 23 0.96 -18.68 -24.89
N ALA A 24 1.59 -19.34 -25.86
CA ALA A 24 3.04 -19.40 -25.95
C ALA A 24 3.72 -18.01 -26.10
N PRO A 25 3.25 -17.10 -26.98
CA PRO A 25 3.78 -15.74 -27.04
C PRO A 25 3.63 -14.98 -25.72
N SER A 26 2.48 -15.07 -25.05
CA SER A 26 2.26 -14.40 -23.77
C SER A 26 3.21 -14.90 -22.68
N ILE A 27 3.47 -16.21 -22.62
CA ILE A 27 4.44 -16.79 -21.68
C ILE A 27 5.85 -16.27 -21.98
N SER A 28 6.24 -16.19 -23.25
CA SER A 28 7.53 -15.65 -23.68
C SER A 28 7.69 -14.19 -23.28
N ASP A 29 6.67 -13.37 -23.49
CA ASP A 29 6.65 -11.95 -23.11
C ASP A 29 6.81 -11.76 -21.60
N LEU A 30 6.03 -12.52 -20.82
CA LEU A 30 6.13 -12.51 -19.36
C LEU A 30 7.53 -12.94 -18.90
N LYS A 31 8.13 -13.95 -19.54
CA LYS A 31 9.48 -14.40 -19.22
C LYS A 31 10.53 -13.32 -19.49
N THR A 32 10.42 -12.60 -20.60
CA THR A 32 11.29 -11.45 -20.92
C THR A 32 11.24 -10.38 -19.83
N VAL A 33 10.07 -10.15 -19.24
CA VAL A 33 9.89 -9.16 -18.17
C VAL A 33 10.37 -9.67 -16.81
N LEU A 34 9.98 -10.89 -16.45
CA LEU A 34 10.16 -11.45 -15.10
C LEU A 34 11.53 -12.12 -14.90
N GLY A 35 12.18 -12.55 -15.98
CA GLY A 35 13.53 -13.12 -15.97
C GLY A 35 13.59 -14.63 -15.66
N SER A 36 12.51 -15.26 -15.19
CA SER A 36 12.49 -16.70 -14.88
C SER A 36 11.15 -17.36 -15.17
N ASN A 37 11.17 -18.65 -15.52
CA ASN A 37 9.93 -19.44 -15.67
C ASN A 37 9.18 -19.57 -14.33
N ASP A 38 9.89 -19.68 -13.22
CA ASP A 38 9.30 -19.80 -11.89
C ASP A 38 8.49 -18.56 -11.52
N ASP A 39 9.01 -17.37 -11.85
CA ASP A 39 8.30 -16.11 -11.65
C ASP A 39 7.09 -15.97 -12.56
N VAL A 40 7.17 -16.45 -13.81
CA VAL A 40 6.01 -16.52 -14.72
C VAL A 40 4.91 -17.41 -14.12
N VAL A 41 5.27 -18.62 -13.66
CA VAL A 41 4.32 -19.54 -13.02
C VAL A 41 3.72 -18.91 -11.76
N LYS A 42 4.56 -18.27 -10.93
CA LYS A 42 4.12 -17.56 -9.73
C LYS A 42 3.13 -16.44 -10.03
N LEU A 43 3.38 -15.63 -11.06
CA LEU A 43 2.45 -14.59 -11.49
C LEU A 43 1.14 -15.19 -11.99
N LEU A 44 1.20 -16.17 -12.89
CA LEU A 44 0.03 -16.77 -13.52
C LEU A 44 -0.89 -17.50 -12.54
N LYS A 45 -0.37 -18.03 -11.42
CA LYS A 45 -1.18 -18.59 -10.32
C LYS A 45 -2.20 -17.59 -9.75
N THR A 46 -1.88 -16.30 -9.80
CA THR A 46 -2.75 -15.24 -9.27
C THR A 46 -3.36 -14.37 -10.37
N SER A 47 -2.80 -14.42 -11.57
CA SER A 47 -3.09 -13.47 -12.67
C SER A 47 -3.21 -14.16 -14.02
N ALA A 48 -3.92 -15.29 -14.09
CA ALA A 48 -4.05 -16.08 -15.32
C ALA A 48 -4.66 -15.31 -16.51
N TRP A 49 -5.34 -14.18 -16.26
CA TRP A 49 -5.88 -13.29 -17.30
C TRP A 49 -4.81 -12.64 -18.20
N PHE A 50 -3.52 -12.64 -17.82
CA PHE A 50 -2.45 -12.24 -18.74
C PHE A 50 -2.46 -13.09 -20.02
N LEU A 51 -2.79 -14.38 -19.93
CA LEU A 51 -2.91 -15.28 -21.09
C LEU A 51 -4.13 -14.97 -21.98
N LYS A 52 -5.06 -14.13 -21.49
CA LYS A 52 -6.24 -13.69 -22.25
C LYS A 52 -6.02 -12.36 -22.96
N SER A 53 -4.98 -11.62 -22.58
CA SER A 53 -4.72 -10.26 -23.04
C SER A 53 -3.65 -10.26 -24.12
N ASP A 54 -3.68 -9.26 -25.00
CA ASP A 54 -2.60 -9.03 -25.97
C ASP A 54 -1.51 -8.20 -25.28
N LEU A 55 -0.46 -8.86 -24.81
CA LEU A 55 0.61 -8.23 -24.03
C LEU A 55 1.45 -7.28 -24.87
N GLN A 56 1.60 -7.57 -26.16
CA GLN A 56 2.30 -6.71 -27.12
C GLN A 56 1.59 -5.37 -27.33
N LYS A 57 0.26 -5.33 -27.17
CA LYS A 57 -0.53 -4.07 -27.25
C LYS A 57 -0.69 -3.34 -25.91
N THR A 58 -0.34 -3.97 -24.80
CA THR A 58 -0.60 -3.42 -23.45
C THR A 58 0.66 -3.43 -22.58
N MET A 59 0.98 -4.56 -21.96
CA MET A 59 2.06 -4.71 -20.99
C MET A 59 3.43 -4.33 -21.54
N MET A 60 3.78 -4.77 -22.75
CA MET A 60 5.12 -4.56 -23.30
C MET A 60 5.41 -3.08 -23.58
N PRO A 61 4.54 -2.33 -24.31
CA PRO A 61 4.71 -0.88 -24.47
C PRO A 61 4.70 -0.12 -23.14
N ASN A 62 3.86 -0.53 -22.18
CA ASN A 62 3.81 0.10 -20.86
C ASN A 62 5.12 -0.05 -20.11
N ILE A 63 5.71 -1.25 -20.10
CA ILE A 63 6.98 -1.52 -19.42
C ILE A 63 8.13 -0.76 -20.07
N GLU A 64 8.19 -0.75 -21.40
CA GLU A 64 9.20 0.00 -22.14
C GLU A 64 9.10 1.50 -21.84
N PHE A 65 7.89 2.06 -21.89
CA PHE A 65 7.67 3.46 -21.56
C PHE A 65 8.08 3.79 -20.11
N LEU A 66 7.69 2.97 -19.13
CA LEU A 66 8.07 3.16 -17.74
C LEU A 66 9.59 3.08 -17.53
N ARG A 67 10.29 2.18 -18.25
CA ARG A 67 11.77 2.13 -18.25
C ARG A 67 12.37 3.42 -18.83
N ASN A 68 11.81 3.93 -19.93
CA ASN A 68 12.23 5.20 -20.52
C ASN A 68 11.97 6.41 -19.59
N CYS A 69 11.00 6.29 -18.67
CA CYS A 69 10.81 7.26 -17.59
C CYS A 69 11.84 7.13 -16.44
N GLY A 70 12.80 6.20 -16.53
CA GLY A 70 13.85 6.00 -15.54
C GLY A 70 13.51 5.01 -14.41
N ILE A 71 12.39 4.29 -14.53
CA ILE A 71 11.97 3.30 -13.52
C ILE A 71 12.75 2.01 -13.73
N CYS A 72 13.41 1.52 -12.67
CA CYS A 72 14.26 0.35 -12.77
C CYS A 72 13.46 -0.95 -12.94
N SER A 73 14.03 -1.90 -13.68
CA SER A 73 13.37 -3.18 -13.99
C SER A 73 12.97 -3.97 -12.74
N SER A 74 13.77 -3.95 -11.67
CA SER A 74 13.45 -4.65 -10.42
C SER A 74 12.21 -4.05 -9.73
N GLN A 75 12.05 -2.73 -9.76
CA GLN A 75 10.86 -2.06 -9.25
C GLN A 75 9.63 -2.39 -10.10
N ILE A 76 9.76 -2.42 -11.42
CA ILE A 76 8.69 -2.83 -12.34
C ILE A 76 8.25 -4.26 -12.02
N VAL A 77 9.18 -5.22 -11.93
CA VAL A 77 8.88 -6.63 -11.61
C VAL A 77 8.16 -6.75 -10.26
N SER A 78 8.62 -6.03 -9.23
CA SER A 78 7.95 -5.98 -7.93
C SER A 78 6.48 -5.50 -8.05
N TYR A 79 6.23 -4.51 -8.91
CA TYR A 79 4.89 -4.00 -9.17
C TYR A 79 4.05 -4.93 -10.05
N VAL A 80 4.65 -5.69 -10.97
CA VAL A 80 3.92 -6.71 -11.76
C VAL A 80 3.30 -7.75 -10.82
N PHE A 81 4.02 -8.16 -9.78
CA PHE A 81 3.48 -9.07 -8.77
C PHE A 81 2.43 -8.42 -7.86
N SER A 82 2.64 -7.17 -7.46
CA SER A 82 1.77 -6.50 -6.49
C SER A 82 0.50 -5.92 -7.11
N PHE A 83 0.58 -5.47 -8.37
CA PHE A 83 -0.46 -4.74 -9.09
C PHE A 83 -0.53 -5.17 -10.58
N PRO A 84 -0.71 -6.46 -10.86
CA PRO A 84 -0.66 -7.00 -12.23
C PRO A 84 -1.55 -6.27 -13.24
N ARG A 85 -2.76 -5.88 -12.83
CA ARG A 85 -3.73 -5.18 -13.70
C ARG A 85 -3.28 -3.78 -14.14
N PHE A 86 -2.38 -3.13 -13.40
CA PHE A 86 -1.83 -1.83 -13.77
C PHE A 86 -1.13 -1.88 -15.13
N PHE A 87 -0.41 -2.95 -15.41
CA PHE A 87 0.33 -3.10 -16.66
C PHE A 87 -0.54 -3.45 -17.87
N LEU A 88 -1.83 -3.78 -17.65
CA LEU A 88 -2.79 -4.04 -18.72
C LEU A 88 -3.65 -2.81 -19.07
N LEU A 89 -3.37 -1.67 -18.46
CA LEU A 89 -3.97 -0.39 -18.88
C LEU A 89 -3.54 -0.03 -20.31
N LYS A 90 -4.34 0.79 -20.97
CA LYS A 90 -3.98 1.32 -22.30
C LYS A 90 -2.69 2.16 -22.19
N PRO A 91 -1.77 2.08 -23.16
CA PRO A 91 -0.55 2.88 -23.16
C PRO A 91 -0.80 4.38 -23.01
N GLU A 92 -1.87 4.91 -23.61
CA GLU A 92 -2.27 6.31 -23.50
C GLU A 92 -2.62 6.68 -22.06
N SER A 93 -3.27 5.79 -21.32
CA SER A 93 -3.61 6.02 -19.90
C SER A 93 -2.36 6.06 -19.03
N ILE A 94 -1.39 5.16 -19.26
CA ILE A 94 -0.13 5.19 -18.50
C ILE A 94 0.62 6.50 -18.74
N LYS A 95 0.66 6.99 -19.98
CA LYS A 95 1.26 8.29 -20.32
C LYS A 95 0.58 9.44 -19.57
N GLN A 96 -0.75 9.49 -19.57
CA GLN A 96 -1.52 10.50 -18.83
C GLN A 96 -1.22 10.48 -17.32
N PHE A 97 -1.10 9.30 -16.71
CA PHE A 97 -0.77 9.21 -15.28
C PHE A 97 0.68 9.62 -14.98
N VAL A 98 1.62 9.37 -15.91
CA VAL A 98 3.00 9.86 -15.81
C VAL A 98 3.03 11.39 -15.89
N GLU A 99 2.38 11.98 -16.89
CA GLU A 99 2.28 13.44 -17.06
C GLU A 99 1.66 14.10 -15.82
N ARG A 100 0.61 13.48 -15.26
CA ARG A 100 0.00 13.95 -14.02
C ARG A 100 0.94 13.86 -12.82
N ALA A 101 1.71 12.78 -12.70
CA ALA A 101 2.71 12.67 -11.63
C ALA A 101 3.82 13.73 -11.78
N ASP A 102 4.25 14.04 -13.01
CA ASP A 102 5.20 15.12 -13.27
C ASP A 102 4.61 16.49 -12.90
N ALA A 103 3.35 16.75 -13.29
CA ALA A 103 2.64 17.99 -12.95
C ALA A 103 2.47 18.19 -11.43
N LEU A 104 2.39 17.09 -10.67
CA LEU A 104 2.37 17.09 -9.20
C LEU A 104 3.78 17.21 -8.58
N GLY A 105 4.81 17.41 -9.39
CA GLY A 105 6.19 17.69 -8.96
C GLY A 105 6.92 16.47 -8.42
N PHE A 106 6.61 15.27 -8.91
CA PHE A 106 7.40 14.09 -8.54
C PHE A 106 8.74 14.07 -9.27
N ASP A 107 9.81 13.77 -8.52
CA ASP A 107 11.07 13.37 -9.10
C ASP A 107 10.96 11.94 -9.63
N ARG A 108 11.21 11.76 -10.94
CA ARG A 108 11.20 10.44 -11.60
C ARG A 108 12.23 9.47 -11.03
N LYS A 109 13.31 9.97 -10.41
CA LYS A 109 14.31 9.15 -9.72
C LYS A 109 13.84 8.64 -8.35
N SER A 110 12.74 9.17 -7.83
CA SER A 110 12.18 8.73 -6.56
C SER A 110 11.53 7.35 -6.69
N ASN A 111 11.79 6.49 -5.70
CA ASN A 111 11.07 5.21 -5.56
C ASN A 111 9.55 5.39 -5.39
N MET A 112 9.06 6.60 -5.08
CA MET A 112 7.64 6.91 -5.00
C MET A 112 7.01 7.24 -6.35
N PHE A 113 7.78 7.43 -7.42
CA PHE A 113 7.23 7.82 -8.73
C PHE A 113 6.27 6.78 -9.29
N LEU A 114 6.71 5.51 -9.41
CA LEU A 114 5.84 4.42 -9.84
C LEU A 114 4.66 4.19 -8.86
N ALA A 115 4.90 4.40 -7.56
CA ALA A 115 3.85 4.30 -6.54
C ALA A 115 2.74 5.33 -6.77
N ALA A 116 3.11 6.55 -7.17
CA ALA A 116 2.19 7.65 -7.47
C ALA A 116 1.42 7.40 -8.75
N ILE A 117 2.09 7.03 -9.85
CA ILE A 117 1.44 6.69 -11.13
C ILE A 117 0.38 5.61 -10.90
N ARG A 118 0.76 4.53 -10.20
CA ARG A 118 -0.15 3.44 -9.84
C ARG A 118 -1.27 3.88 -8.90
N MET A 119 -1.03 4.88 -8.05
CA MET A 119 -2.08 5.43 -7.19
C MET A 119 -3.11 6.21 -8.02
N LEU A 120 -2.64 7.12 -8.87
CA LEU A 120 -3.47 7.93 -9.77
C LEU A 120 -4.29 7.02 -10.68
N SER A 121 -3.72 5.93 -11.17
CA SER A 121 -4.41 4.98 -12.04
C SER A 121 -5.51 4.16 -11.36
N SER A 122 -5.64 4.24 -10.04
CA SER A 122 -6.55 3.38 -9.26
C SER A 122 -7.79 4.09 -8.73
N MET A 123 -7.98 5.37 -9.08
CA MET A 123 -9.18 6.13 -8.77
C MET A 123 -9.52 7.10 -9.90
N SER A 124 -10.78 7.52 -9.97
CA SER A 124 -11.21 8.57 -10.88
C SER A 124 -10.81 9.96 -10.36
N GLU A 125 -10.91 10.97 -11.23
CA GLU A 125 -10.68 12.36 -10.85
C GLU A 125 -11.63 12.82 -9.75
N GLU A 126 -12.90 12.39 -9.77
CA GLU A 126 -13.84 12.77 -8.71
C GLU A 126 -13.42 12.20 -7.35
N ASN A 127 -12.97 10.94 -7.33
CA ASN A 127 -12.48 10.31 -6.10
C ASN A 127 -11.18 10.95 -5.59
N TRP A 128 -10.31 11.38 -6.50
CA TRP A 128 -9.13 12.17 -6.15
C TRP A 128 -9.53 13.48 -5.48
N GLU A 129 -10.45 14.25 -6.07
CA GLU A 129 -10.91 15.52 -5.50
C GLU A 129 -11.62 15.36 -4.15
N LEU A 130 -12.41 14.29 -3.98
CA LEU A 130 -12.97 13.95 -2.67
C LEU A 130 -11.89 13.67 -1.63
N LYS A 131 -10.80 13.01 -2.03
CA LYS A 131 -9.65 12.76 -1.16
C LYS A 131 -8.96 14.07 -0.75
N LEU A 132 -8.72 14.97 -1.69
CA LEU A 132 -8.13 16.28 -1.38
C LEU A 132 -9.03 17.08 -0.42
N LYS A 133 -10.34 17.14 -0.71
CA LYS A 133 -11.33 17.80 0.16
C LYS A 133 -11.35 17.21 1.57
N LEU A 134 -11.18 15.90 1.72
CA LEU A 134 -11.06 15.27 3.03
C LEU A 134 -9.82 15.78 3.78
N PHE A 135 -8.64 15.77 3.17
CA PHE A 135 -7.42 16.23 3.85
C PHE A 135 -7.49 17.71 4.22
N ARG A 136 -8.06 18.57 3.36
CA ARG A 136 -8.34 19.98 3.69
C ARG A 136 -9.20 20.11 4.94
N LYS A 137 -10.30 19.35 5.03
CA LYS A 137 -11.19 19.33 6.20
C LYS A 137 -10.51 18.84 7.49
N LEU A 138 -9.46 18.04 7.37
CA LEU A 138 -8.65 17.57 8.49
C LEU A 138 -7.56 18.58 8.89
N GLY A 139 -7.43 19.71 8.18
CA GLY A 139 -6.48 20.78 8.50
C GLY A 139 -5.15 20.71 7.74
N PHE A 140 -5.05 19.93 6.67
CA PHE A 140 -3.88 19.95 5.79
C PHE A 140 -3.97 21.15 4.83
N SER A 141 -2.88 21.89 4.66
CA SER A 141 -2.73 22.85 3.55
C SER A 141 -2.53 22.13 2.21
N GLU A 142 -2.67 22.83 1.08
CA GLU A 142 -2.37 22.24 -0.24
C GLU A 142 -0.94 21.68 -0.29
N ASP A 143 0.03 22.41 0.26
CA ASP A 143 1.43 21.98 0.30
C ASP A 143 1.60 20.72 1.16
N ASP A 144 0.91 20.63 2.30
CA ASP A 144 0.93 19.44 3.14
C ASP A 144 0.35 18.22 2.41
N ILE A 145 -0.74 18.41 1.67
CA ILE A 145 -1.39 17.34 0.90
C ILE A 145 -0.43 16.86 -0.20
N MET A 146 0.14 17.76 -0.99
CA MET A 146 1.04 17.40 -2.08
C MET A 146 2.36 16.81 -1.57
N SER A 147 2.89 17.33 -0.47
CA SER A 147 4.06 16.76 0.22
C SER A 147 3.76 15.34 0.75
N THR A 148 2.58 15.15 1.35
CA THR A 148 2.13 13.84 1.84
C THR A 148 1.98 12.85 0.69
N PHE A 149 1.36 13.28 -0.42
CA PHE A 149 1.22 12.44 -1.61
C PHE A 149 2.59 12.05 -2.18
N ARG A 150 3.53 12.99 -2.30
CA ARG A 150 4.89 12.72 -2.79
C ARG A 150 5.68 11.75 -1.92
N ARG A 151 5.53 11.85 -0.60
CA ARG A 151 6.25 10.99 0.35
C ARG A 151 5.57 9.64 0.56
N THR A 152 4.25 9.58 0.44
CA THR A 152 3.46 8.40 0.81
C THR A 152 2.15 8.32 0.00
N PRO A 153 2.22 8.04 -1.32
CA PRO A 153 1.01 7.96 -2.17
C PRO A 153 -0.04 6.97 -1.65
N GLN A 154 0.39 5.93 -0.96
CA GLN A 154 -0.44 4.82 -0.48
C GLN A 154 -1.50 5.28 0.53
N VAL A 155 -1.26 6.40 1.22
CA VAL A 155 -2.25 6.99 2.14
C VAL A 155 -3.53 7.40 1.41
N PHE A 156 -3.44 7.76 0.12
CA PHE A 156 -4.60 8.17 -0.67
C PHE A 156 -5.46 6.97 -1.11
N ALA A 157 -4.94 5.74 -1.02
CA ALA A 157 -5.73 4.51 -1.17
C ALA A 157 -6.57 4.19 0.07
N VAL A 158 -6.30 4.81 1.22
CA VAL A 158 -7.01 4.51 2.47
C VAL A 158 -8.43 5.07 2.39
N SER A 159 -9.41 4.31 2.89
CA SER A 159 -10.80 4.75 2.93
C SER A 159 -10.97 5.98 3.81
N GLU A 160 -11.88 6.87 3.41
CA GLU A 160 -12.13 8.11 4.16
C GLU A 160 -12.52 7.84 5.61
N ARG A 161 -13.37 6.82 5.83
CA ARG A 161 -13.78 6.38 7.17
C ARG A 161 -12.57 6.06 8.05
N LYS A 162 -11.59 5.33 7.52
CA LYS A 162 -10.41 4.95 8.29
C LYS A 162 -9.49 6.14 8.55
N ILE A 163 -9.29 7.02 7.56
CA ILE A 163 -8.49 8.24 7.74
C ILE A 163 -9.08 9.08 8.88
N LYS A 164 -10.41 9.32 8.87
CA LYS A 164 -11.10 10.05 9.94
C LYS A 164 -10.93 9.37 11.28
N GLN A 165 -11.25 8.08 11.40
CA GLN A 165 -11.12 7.33 12.65
C GLN A 165 -9.71 7.37 13.25
N VAL A 166 -8.66 7.21 12.43
CA VAL A 166 -7.28 7.27 12.91
C VAL A 166 -6.91 8.70 13.29
N THR A 167 -7.32 9.70 12.50
CA THR A 167 -7.04 11.11 12.77
C THR A 167 -7.72 11.56 14.07
N ASP A 168 -9.01 11.32 14.22
CA ASP A 168 -9.79 11.68 15.42
C ASP A 168 -9.21 11.01 16.67
N PHE A 169 -8.87 9.72 16.58
CA PHE A 169 -8.25 9.00 17.68
C PHE A 169 -6.89 9.60 18.09
N LEU A 170 -6.08 10.04 17.13
CA LEU A 170 -4.78 10.64 17.40
C LEU A 170 -4.92 12.07 17.95
N LEU A 171 -5.79 12.89 17.38
CA LEU A 171 -5.99 14.28 17.81
C LEU A 171 -6.63 14.38 19.20
N ASN A 172 -7.39 13.37 19.63
CA ASN A 172 -7.93 13.28 20.99
C ASN A 172 -6.88 12.94 22.05
N ARG A 173 -5.62 12.67 21.67
CA ARG A 173 -4.54 12.34 22.61
C ARG A 173 -3.74 13.58 22.98
N THR A 174 -3.28 13.63 24.22
CA THR A 174 -2.42 14.71 24.70
C THR A 174 -1.13 14.79 23.88
N ASN A 175 -0.78 15.99 23.42
CA ASN A 175 0.43 16.29 22.64
C ASN A 175 0.51 15.73 21.21
N VAL A 176 -0.62 15.35 20.59
CA VAL A 176 -0.65 14.95 19.17
C VAL A 176 -1.45 15.96 18.37
N GLY A 177 -0.75 16.84 17.66
CA GLY A 177 -1.34 17.78 16.71
C GLY A 177 -1.41 17.24 15.28
N ILE A 178 -2.12 17.93 14.40
CA ILE A 178 -2.20 17.58 12.98
C ILE A 178 -0.82 17.55 12.30
N SER A 179 0.11 18.40 12.74
CA SER A 179 1.50 18.44 12.29
C SER A 179 2.24 17.11 12.47
N PHE A 180 1.91 16.34 13.51
CA PHE A 180 2.45 15.00 13.71
C PHE A 180 2.01 14.07 12.58
N ILE A 181 0.73 14.09 12.21
CA ILE A 181 0.14 13.24 11.17
C ILE A 181 0.72 13.61 9.80
N ILE A 182 0.84 14.90 9.50
CA ILE A 182 1.49 15.43 8.28
C ILE A 182 2.93 14.94 8.18
N SER A 183 3.67 14.97 9.30
CA SER A 183 5.06 14.50 9.34
C SER A 183 5.18 12.98 9.23
N HIS A 184 4.13 12.23 9.59
CA HIS A 184 4.10 10.78 9.75
C HIS A 184 2.88 10.11 9.08
N PRO A 185 2.64 10.34 7.77
CA PRO A 185 1.36 10.00 7.13
C PRO A 185 1.10 8.48 7.08
N MET A 186 2.14 7.65 7.16
CA MET A 186 2.05 6.19 7.30
C MET A 186 1.20 5.72 8.48
N VAL A 187 1.03 6.55 9.52
CA VAL A 187 0.16 6.22 10.66
C VAL A 187 -1.29 6.00 10.21
N LEU A 188 -1.76 6.70 9.17
CA LEU A 188 -3.11 6.58 8.61
C LEU A 188 -3.38 5.22 7.95
N ILE A 189 -2.32 4.52 7.53
CA ILE A 189 -2.42 3.17 6.96
C ILE A 189 -2.57 2.11 8.05
N CYS A 190 -2.11 2.39 9.28
CA CYS A 190 -2.11 1.43 10.36
C CYS A 190 -3.53 1.00 10.77
N SER A 191 -3.67 -0.24 11.24
CA SER A 191 -4.94 -0.68 11.82
C SER A 191 -5.13 0.00 13.16
N LEU A 192 -6.24 0.73 13.33
CA LEU A 192 -6.56 1.37 14.59
C LEU A 192 -6.72 0.32 15.71
N GLU A 193 -7.58 -0.68 15.49
CA GLU A 193 -7.94 -1.70 16.48
C GLU A 193 -6.86 -2.77 16.68
N ARG A 194 -6.14 -3.15 15.61
CA ARG A 194 -5.16 -4.26 15.70
C ARG A 194 -3.73 -3.81 15.95
N ARG A 195 -3.42 -2.51 15.78
CA ARG A 195 -2.05 -2.01 15.88
C ARG A 195 -1.94 -0.80 16.79
N LEU A 196 -2.67 0.29 16.52
CA LEU A 196 -2.47 1.53 17.26
C LEU A 196 -2.97 1.41 18.70
N LYS A 197 -4.25 1.11 18.92
CA LYS A 197 -4.84 1.02 20.25
C LYS A 197 -4.13 0.01 21.18
N PRO A 198 -3.91 -1.26 20.79
CA PRO A 198 -3.30 -2.23 21.70
C PRO A 198 -1.88 -1.86 22.09
N ARG A 199 -1.10 -1.31 21.15
CA ARG A 199 0.28 -0.93 21.43
C ARG A 199 0.38 0.34 22.25
N LEU A 200 -0.52 1.30 22.03
CA LEU A 200 -0.59 2.49 22.86
C LEU A 200 -0.94 2.12 24.29
N LEU A 201 -1.94 1.26 24.49
CA LEU A 201 -2.28 0.74 25.81
C LEU A 201 -1.08 0.09 26.50
N VAL A 202 -0.36 -0.81 25.82
CA VAL A 202 0.85 -1.43 26.36
C VAL A 202 1.87 -0.37 26.78
N ILE A 203 2.19 0.59 25.91
CA ILE A 203 3.18 1.62 26.23
C ILE A 203 2.71 2.52 27.38
N GLU A 204 1.45 2.96 27.37
CA GLU A 204 0.87 3.81 28.42
C GLU A 204 0.89 3.11 29.78
N THR A 205 0.59 1.80 29.83
CA THR A 205 0.70 0.98 31.04
C THR A 205 2.14 0.89 31.54
N LEU A 206 3.11 0.68 30.66
CA LEU A 206 4.51 0.58 31.08
C LEU A 206 5.10 1.94 31.49
N GLU A 207 4.63 3.03 30.85
CA GLU A 207 5.00 4.40 31.24
C GLU A 207 4.40 4.76 32.60
N SER A 208 3.15 4.40 32.90
CA SER A 208 2.53 4.69 34.21
C SER A 208 3.18 3.91 35.37
N LYS A 209 3.74 2.73 35.08
CA LYS A 209 4.51 1.92 36.04
C LYS A 209 5.99 2.30 36.15
N ASN A 210 6.46 3.28 35.37
CA ASN A 210 7.88 3.65 35.26
C ASN A 210 8.79 2.46 34.85
N SER A 211 8.26 1.44 34.18
CA SER A 211 9.00 0.24 33.72
C SER A 211 9.92 0.53 32.54
N LEU A 212 9.76 1.68 31.90
CA LEU A 212 10.53 2.09 30.72
C LEU A 212 11.59 3.12 31.07
N ARG A 213 12.85 2.83 30.69
CA ARG A 213 13.99 3.75 30.86
C ARG A 213 13.82 5.09 30.13
N ARG A 214 13.00 5.12 29.07
CA ARG A 214 12.75 6.30 28.25
C ARG A 214 11.37 6.23 27.62
N LYS A 215 10.78 7.41 27.40
CA LYS A 215 9.53 7.56 26.66
C LYS A 215 9.63 6.94 25.26
N VAL A 216 8.60 6.21 24.85
CA VAL A 216 8.58 5.57 23.53
C VAL A 216 7.94 6.51 22.52
N SER A 217 8.64 6.78 21.42
CA SER A 217 8.09 7.66 20.38
C SER A 217 6.89 7.02 19.68
N MET A 218 5.88 7.83 19.32
CA MET A 218 4.74 7.37 18.52
C MET A 218 5.17 6.69 17.22
N THR A 219 6.23 7.18 16.58
CA THR A 219 6.80 6.59 15.37
C THR A 219 7.28 5.16 15.59
N THR A 220 7.90 4.87 16.74
CA THR A 220 8.28 3.51 17.12
C THR A 220 7.05 2.62 17.26
N ILE A 221 5.99 3.11 17.89
CA ILE A 221 4.77 2.35 18.19
C ILE A 221 4.12 1.82 16.91
N TYR A 222 3.92 2.67 15.90
CA TYR A 222 3.23 2.26 14.68
C TYR A 222 4.14 1.59 13.63
N LYS A 223 5.43 1.97 13.52
CA LYS A 223 6.34 1.40 12.52
C LYS A 223 6.94 0.05 12.91
N MET A 224 7.06 -0.27 14.20
CA MET A 224 7.77 -1.48 14.62
C MET A 224 7.04 -2.76 14.13
N PRO A 225 7.77 -3.77 13.62
CA PRO A 225 7.19 -5.08 13.32
C PRO A 225 6.63 -5.75 14.57
N ASP A 226 5.56 -6.53 14.40
CA ASP A 226 4.79 -7.12 15.50
C ASP A 226 5.65 -8.02 16.39
N LYS A 227 6.48 -8.87 15.79
CA LYS A 227 7.44 -9.72 16.50
C LYS A 227 8.37 -8.90 17.42
N LYS A 228 9.01 -7.88 16.86
CA LYS A 228 9.92 -7.00 17.61
C LYS A 228 9.21 -6.22 18.71
N PHE A 229 7.99 -5.74 18.45
CA PHE A 229 7.20 -5.06 19.48
C PHE A 229 6.88 -6.00 20.64
N ARG A 230 6.45 -7.23 20.34
CA ARG A 230 6.14 -8.25 21.34
C ARG A 230 7.34 -8.61 22.19
N GLU A 231 8.47 -8.92 21.57
CA GLU A 231 9.71 -9.31 22.24
C GLU A 231 10.25 -8.19 23.14
N LYS A 232 10.02 -6.92 22.77
CA LYS A 232 10.58 -5.77 23.47
C LYS A 232 9.66 -5.19 24.55
N TYR A 233 8.36 -5.14 24.32
CA TYR A 233 7.41 -4.40 25.16
C TYR A 233 6.28 -5.26 25.73
N VAL A 234 6.19 -6.54 25.37
CA VAL A 234 5.14 -7.43 25.90
C VAL A 234 5.73 -8.57 26.71
N VAL A 235 6.60 -9.39 26.11
CA VAL A 235 7.19 -10.57 26.75
C VAL A 235 7.95 -10.23 28.05
N PRO A 236 8.80 -9.18 28.09
CA PRO A 236 9.53 -8.86 29.32
C PRO A 236 8.65 -8.34 30.45
N TYR A 237 7.41 -7.94 30.15
CA TYR A 237 6.53 -7.19 31.06
C TYR A 237 5.15 -7.87 31.23
N LEU A 238 5.04 -9.18 31.00
CA LEU A 238 3.74 -9.89 31.04
C LEU A 238 3.01 -9.71 32.38
N LYS A 239 3.72 -9.84 33.51
CA LYS A 239 3.14 -9.66 34.86
C LYS A 239 2.53 -8.27 35.03
N GLU A 240 3.24 -7.24 34.57
CA GLU A 240 2.80 -5.85 34.68
C GLU A 240 1.57 -5.56 33.79
N LEU A 241 1.47 -6.22 32.64
CA LEU A 241 0.35 -6.07 31.70
C LEU A 241 -0.89 -6.88 32.12
N GLU A 242 -0.71 -8.01 32.79
CA GLU A 242 -1.81 -8.86 33.30
C GLU A 242 -2.60 -8.15 34.41
N GLU A 243 -1.92 -7.45 35.33
CA GLU A 243 -2.55 -6.66 36.40
C GLU A 243 -3.49 -5.55 35.88
N VAL A 244 -3.22 -5.02 34.69
CA VAL A 244 -4.05 -3.97 34.07
C VAL A 244 -5.27 -4.56 33.35
N SER A 245 -5.17 -5.76 32.78
CA SER A 245 -6.33 -6.45 32.20
C SER A 245 -7.40 -6.80 33.24
N MET A 246 -7.00 -7.10 34.48
CA MET A 246 -7.90 -7.44 35.58
C MET A 246 -8.56 -6.21 36.23
N SER A 247 -7.90 -5.05 36.23
CA SER A 247 -8.44 -3.81 36.81
C SER A 247 -9.44 -3.10 35.89
N ILE A 248 -9.40 -3.35 34.57
CA ILE A 248 -10.37 -2.80 33.60
C ILE A 248 -11.67 -3.64 33.54
N VAL A 249 -11.62 -4.91 33.95
CA VAL A 249 -12.81 -5.80 34.01
C VAL A 249 -13.51 -5.74 35.37
N GLY A 250 -12.84 -5.21 36.40
CA GLY A 250 -13.33 -5.14 37.79
C GLY A 250 -14.08 -3.85 38.18
N THR A 251 -14.46 -3.01 37.21
CA THR A 251 -15.27 -1.78 37.41
C THR A 251 -16.42 -1.75 36.44
#